data_AF-A0A2E7LLM2-F1
#
_entry.id   AF-A0A2E7LLM2-F1
#
_cell.length_a   1.000
_cell.length_b   1.000
_cell.length_c   1.000
_cell.angle_alpha   90.00
_cell.angle_beta   90.00
_cell.angle_gamma   90.00
#
_symmetry.space_group_name_H-M   'P 1'
#
loop_
_entity.id
_entity.type
_entity.pdbx_description
1 polymer ?
#
loop_
_entity_poly.entity_id
_entity_poly.type
_entity_poly.pdbx_seq_one_letter_code
_entity_poly.pdbx_strand_id
1 'polypeptide(L)'
;MKTLSRLIALITLSVIGVGCGPIYYLNEDPLHKEARRQGYELCHLKSCGPQALSDAFRCFKVYKRPFTIGKELQDDSRLHYRSALSLINHKFCQITCPIELLSFCKKHNFEITKKKNLNELNEDDVAIILIKGYDDLFDWHWMTYPTHTKSQIKNYFKDKTRVKGVYILNEKEN
;
A
#
# COMPACT_ATOMS: atom_id res chain seq x y z
N MET A 1 -44.73 16.21 -13.63
CA MET A 1 -43.57 17.02 -13.21
C MET A 1 -42.81 16.45 -12.00
N LYS A 2 -43.47 16.09 -10.88
CA LYS A 2 -42.79 15.58 -9.67
C LYS A 2 -42.03 14.25 -9.84
N THR A 3 -42.43 13.39 -10.78
CA THR A 3 -41.77 12.11 -11.10
C THR A 3 -40.51 12.30 -11.93
N LEU A 4 -40.55 13.18 -12.92
CA LEU A 4 -39.39 13.52 -13.76
C LEU A 4 -38.29 14.22 -12.94
N SER A 5 -38.66 15.12 -12.03
CA SER A 5 -37.68 15.78 -11.14
C SER A 5 -37.03 14.82 -10.13
N ARG A 6 -37.76 13.81 -9.66
CA ARG A 6 -37.22 12.75 -8.79
C ARG A 6 -36.28 11.81 -9.54
N LEU A 7 -36.62 11.47 -10.79
CA LEU A 7 -35.78 10.64 -11.65
C LEU A 7 -34.48 11.36 -12.01
N ILE A 8 -34.55 12.64 -12.37
CA ILE A 8 -33.38 13.48 -12.61
C ILE A 8 -32.52 13.55 -11.34
N ALA A 9 -33.10 13.84 -10.17
CA ALA A 9 -32.33 13.87 -8.92
C ALA A 9 -31.64 12.53 -8.59
N LEU A 10 -32.28 11.39 -8.85
CA LEU A 10 -31.69 10.06 -8.69
C LEU A 10 -30.55 9.79 -9.68
N ILE A 11 -30.69 10.24 -10.93
CA ILE A 11 -29.64 10.13 -11.97
C ILE A 11 -28.47 11.07 -11.63
N THR A 12 -28.72 12.30 -11.22
CA THR A 12 -27.65 13.23 -10.84
C THR A 12 -26.93 12.73 -9.58
N LEU A 13 -27.64 12.16 -8.61
CA LEU A 13 -27.04 11.57 -7.41
C LEU A 13 -26.22 10.31 -7.71
N SER A 14 -26.64 9.49 -8.69
CA SER A 14 -25.89 8.32 -9.12
C SER A 14 -24.66 8.67 -9.98
N VAL A 15 -24.72 9.75 -10.78
CA VAL A 15 -23.59 10.24 -11.59
C VAL A 15 -22.57 11.01 -10.74
N ILE A 16 -22.98 11.70 -9.66
CA ILE A 16 -22.06 12.33 -8.71
C ILE A 16 -21.48 11.31 -7.72
N GLY A 17 -22.15 10.16 -7.54
CA GLY A 17 -21.75 9.10 -6.60
C GLY A 17 -20.80 8.03 -7.17
N VAL A 18 -20.61 7.96 -8.49
CA VAL A 18 -19.52 7.15 -9.05
C VAL A 18 -18.21 7.90 -8.87
N GLY A 19 -17.31 7.34 -8.06
CA GLY A 19 -15.96 7.86 -7.92
C GLY A 19 -15.23 7.96 -9.26
N CYS A 20 -14.03 8.53 -9.29
CA CYS A 20 -13.27 8.66 -10.54
C CYS A 20 -12.70 7.31 -11.06
N GLY A 21 -12.93 6.21 -10.33
CA GLY A 21 -12.45 4.86 -10.67
C GLY A 21 -12.93 4.35 -12.04
N PRO A 22 -14.25 4.27 -12.32
CA PRO A 22 -14.76 3.87 -13.63
C PRO A 22 -14.23 4.70 -14.79
N ILE A 23 -14.08 6.02 -14.61
CA ILE A 23 -13.53 6.92 -15.63
C ILE A 23 -12.05 6.61 -15.89
N TYR A 24 -11.29 6.28 -14.85
CA TYR A 24 -9.90 5.83 -14.99
C TYR A 24 -9.83 4.58 -15.85
N TYR A 25 -10.66 3.56 -15.59
CA TYR A 25 -10.62 2.30 -16.33
C TYR A 25 -11.02 2.43 -17.81
N LEU A 26 -11.81 3.44 -18.18
CA LEU A 26 -12.11 3.74 -19.58
C LEU A 26 -10.92 4.35 -20.33
N ASN A 27 -10.04 5.07 -19.62
CA ASN A 27 -8.93 5.83 -20.20
C ASN A 27 -7.56 5.33 -19.73
N GLU A 28 -7.50 4.10 -19.22
CA GLU A 28 -6.28 3.58 -18.61
C GLU A 28 -5.18 3.30 -19.65
N ASP A 29 -3.94 3.39 -19.19
CA ASP A 29 -2.77 3.07 -19.99
C ASP A 29 -2.77 1.59 -20.44
N PRO A 30 -2.33 1.27 -21.68
CA PRO A 30 -2.29 -0.10 -22.18
C PRO A 30 -1.54 -1.09 -21.27
N LEU A 31 -0.50 -0.66 -20.57
CA LEU A 31 0.25 -1.52 -19.65
C LEU A 31 -0.57 -1.88 -18.41
N HIS A 32 -1.40 -0.95 -17.92
CA HIS A 32 -2.33 -1.23 -16.82
C HIS A 32 -3.38 -2.24 -17.25
N LYS A 33 -3.95 -2.05 -18.45
CA LYS A 33 -4.93 -2.95 -19.03
C LYS A 33 -4.38 -4.37 -19.21
N GLU A 34 -3.14 -4.49 -19.69
CA GLU A 34 -2.48 -5.77 -19.89
C GLU A 34 -2.18 -6.47 -18.56
N ALA A 35 -1.67 -5.74 -17.56
CA ALA A 35 -1.47 -6.31 -16.23
C ALA A 35 -2.79 -6.83 -15.62
N ARG A 36 -3.89 -6.09 -15.79
CA ARG A 36 -5.20 -6.51 -15.25
C ARG A 36 -5.76 -7.73 -15.97
N ARG A 37 -5.54 -7.87 -17.28
CA ARG A 37 -5.89 -9.11 -18.02
C ARG A 37 -5.21 -10.34 -17.44
N GLN A 38 -4.04 -10.16 -16.81
CA GLN A 38 -3.30 -11.21 -16.11
C GLN A 38 -3.70 -11.34 -14.63
N GLY A 39 -4.72 -10.61 -14.16
CA GLY A 39 -5.20 -10.64 -12.78
C GLY A 39 -4.50 -9.68 -11.82
N TYR A 40 -3.65 -8.78 -12.31
CA TYR A 40 -2.83 -7.90 -11.47
C TYR A 40 -3.11 -6.41 -11.67
N GLU A 41 -3.07 -5.65 -10.58
CA GLU A 41 -3.04 -4.19 -10.65
C GLU A 41 -1.60 -3.68 -10.73
N LEU A 42 -1.22 -3.12 -11.88
CA LEU A 42 0.16 -2.65 -12.15
C LEU A 42 0.64 -1.60 -11.13
N CYS A 43 -0.27 -0.75 -10.68
CA CYS A 43 0.03 0.28 -9.68
C CYS A 43 0.38 -0.32 -8.31
N HIS A 44 -0.16 -1.49 -7.97
CA HIS A 44 0.22 -2.21 -6.76
C HIS A 44 1.58 -2.89 -6.92
N LEU A 45 1.83 -3.49 -8.09
CA LEU A 45 3.11 -4.16 -8.39
C LEU A 45 4.32 -3.22 -8.28
N LYS A 46 4.10 -1.92 -8.49
CA LYS A 46 5.11 -0.86 -8.46
C LYS A 46 5.03 0.03 -7.21
N SER A 47 4.27 -0.37 -6.20
CA SER A 47 4.02 0.49 -5.03
C SER A 47 5.16 0.47 -4.00
N CYS A 48 5.05 1.34 -2.99
CA CYS A 48 6.04 1.45 -1.91
C CYS A 48 6.08 0.23 -0.98
N GLY A 49 4.98 -0.52 -0.84
CA GLY A 49 4.93 -1.70 0.04
C GLY A 49 5.87 -2.82 -0.40
N PRO A 50 5.78 -3.31 -1.65
CA PRO A 50 6.70 -4.29 -2.20
C PRO A 50 8.16 -3.80 -2.21
N GLN A 51 8.38 -2.50 -2.45
CA GLN A 51 9.71 -1.90 -2.38
C GLN A 51 10.29 -1.98 -0.96
N ALA A 52 9.51 -1.55 0.05
CA ALA A 52 9.94 -1.57 1.43
C ALA A 52 10.26 -3.00 1.93
N LEU A 53 9.45 -3.98 1.53
CA LEU A 53 9.71 -5.40 1.79
C LEU A 53 11.01 -5.88 1.13
N SER A 54 11.23 -5.55 -0.14
CA SER A 54 12.46 -5.89 -0.86
C SER A 54 13.69 -5.32 -0.17
N ASP A 55 13.62 -4.07 0.27
CA ASP A 55 14.72 -3.40 0.95
C ASP A 55 14.98 -3.99 2.33
N ALA A 56 13.93 -4.32 3.09
CA ALA A 56 14.08 -4.94 4.41
C ALA A 56 14.69 -6.35 4.29
N PHE A 57 14.22 -7.16 3.35
CA PHE A 57 14.70 -8.52 3.13
C PHE A 57 16.17 -8.53 2.69
N ARG A 58 16.61 -7.50 1.96
CA ARG A 58 18.02 -7.35 1.56
C ARG A 58 18.95 -7.22 2.77
N CYS A 59 18.51 -6.60 3.86
CA CYS A 59 19.29 -6.54 5.11
C CYS A 59 19.58 -7.93 5.68
N PHE A 60 18.68 -8.89 5.45
CA PHE A 60 18.84 -10.31 5.80
C PHE A 60 19.44 -11.16 4.67
N LYS A 61 20.01 -10.54 3.63
CA LYS A 61 20.55 -11.22 2.44
C LYS A 61 19.51 -12.06 1.67
N VAL A 62 18.21 -11.75 1.84
CA VAL A 62 17.11 -12.33 1.07
C VAL A 62 16.79 -11.42 -0.11
N TYR A 63 17.11 -11.87 -1.33
CA TYR A 63 16.96 -11.07 -2.54
C TYR A 63 15.66 -11.41 -3.27
N LYS A 64 14.65 -10.55 -3.11
CA LYS A 64 13.40 -10.61 -3.89
C LYS A 64 13.15 -9.28 -4.59
N ARG A 65 12.78 -9.32 -5.88
CA ARG A 65 12.46 -8.12 -6.65
C ARG A 65 11.11 -7.54 -6.19
N PRO A 66 10.98 -6.20 -6.05
CA PRO A 66 9.72 -5.57 -5.64
C PRO A 66 8.52 -6.02 -6.48
N PHE A 67 8.68 -6.12 -7.80
CA PHE A 67 7.61 -6.56 -8.70
C PHE A 67 7.14 -8.00 -8.41
N THR A 68 8.07 -8.90 -8.07
CA THR A 68 7.75 -10.28 -7.68
C THR A 68 7.02 -10.32 -6.33
N ILE A 69 7.47 -9.52 -5.36
CA ILE A 69 6.79 -9.36 -4.07
C ILE A 69 5.37 -8.82 -4.27
N GLY A 70 5.20 -7.83 -5.14
CA GLY A 70 3.90 -7.25 -5.46
C GLY A 70 2.94 -8.25 -6.11
N LYS A 71 3.45 -9.21 -6.91
CA LYS A 71 2.66 -10.32 -7.44
C LYS A 71 2.22 -11.26 -6.33
N GLU A 72 3.18 -11.75 -5.53
CA GLU A 72 2.90 -12.64 -4.40
C GLU A 72 1.88 -12.03 -3.42
N LEU A 73 1.98 -10.72 -3.13
CA LEU A 73 1.01 -9.99 -2.28
C LEU A 73 -0.41 -9.98 -2.87
N GLN A 74 -0.54 -9.87 -4.20
CA GLN A 74 -1.86 -9.92 -4.86
C GLN A 74 -2.39 -11.34 -4.95
N ASP A 75 -1.53 -12.32 -5.22
CA ASP A 75 -1.88 -13.74 -5.26
C ASP A 75 -2.37 -14.23 -3.87
N ASP A 76 -1.72 -13.75 -2.80
CA ASP A 76 -2.08 -14.09 -1.41
C ASP A 76 -3.22 -13.23 -0.84
N SER A 77 -3.70 -12.22 -1.58
CA SER A 77 -4.68 -11.25 -1.07
C SER A 77 -6.05 -11.90 -0.88
N ARG A 78 -6.35 -12.31 0.36
CA ARG A 78 -7.65 -12.84 0.76
C ARG A 78 -8.77 -11.78 0.81
N LEU A 79 -8.42 -10.50 0.73
CA LEU A 79 -9.34 -9.38 0.91
C LEU A 79 -9.50 -8.62 -0.42
N HIS A 80 -10.70 -8.61 -0.98
CA HIS A 80 -11.04 -7.88 -2.21
C HIS A 80 -11.25 -6.37 -2.00
N TYR A 81 -10.72 -5.82 -0.90
CA TYR A 81 -10.90 -4.41 -0.55
C TYR A 81 -10.36 -3.46 -1.63
N ARG A 82 -9.27 -3.83 -2.30
CA ARG A 82 -8.70 -3.01 -3.38
C ARG A 82 -9.69 -2.81 -4.51
N SER A 83 -10.38 -3.85 -4.96
CA SER A 83 -11.38 -3.78 -6.02
C SER A 83 -12.58 -2.92 -5.63
N ALA A 84 -13.01 -2.98 -4.38
CA ALA A 84 -14.09 -2.13 -3.89
C ALA A 84 -13.67 -0.66 -3.81
N LEU A 85 -12.49 -0.39 -3.25
CA LEU A 85 -11.99 0.97 -3.08
C LEU A 85 -11.52 1.61 -4.40
N SER A 86 -11.09 0.82 -5.37
CA SER A 86 -10.65 1.33 -6.67
C SER A 86 -11.77 1.99 -7.47
N LEU A 87 -13.02 1.56 -7.27
CA LEU A 87 -14.20 2.19 -7.84
C LEU A 87 -14.42 3.60 -7.29
N ILE A 88 -14.03 3.85 -6.04
CA ILE A 88 -14.08 5.17 -5.42
C ILE A 88 -12.91 6.02 -5.93
N ASN A 89 -11.70 5.48 -5.83
CA ASN A 89 -10.50 6.11 -6.36
C ASN A 89 -9.42 5.07 -6.68
N HIS A 90 -8.96 5.04 -7.94
CA HIS A 90 -7.96 4.08 -8.38
C HIS A 90 -6.62 4.15 -7.61
N LYS A 91 -6.31 5.29 -6.96
CA LYS A 91 -5.12 5.42 -6.11
C LYS A 91 -5.11 4.41 -4.94
N PHE A 92 -6.26 3.91 -4.48
CA PHE A 92 -6.30 2.89 -3.43
C PHE A 92 -5.63 1.58 -3.83
N CYS A 93 -5.56 1.25 -5.12
CA CYS A 93 -4.85 0.06 -5.60
C CYS A 93 -3.34 0.11 -5.29
N GLN A 94 -2.76 1.30 -5.09
CA GLN A 94 -1.34 1.46 -4.78
C GLN A 94 -1.01 1.10 -3.33
N ILE A 95 -1.99 1.00 -2.45
CA ILE A 95 -1.75 0.80 -1.02
C ILE A 95 -1.54 -0.69 -0.74
N THR A 96 -0.44 -1.02 -0.06
CA THR A 96 -0.27 -2.31 0.61
C THR A 96 -0.74 -2.16 2.05
N CYS A 97 -1.79 -2.86 2.44
CA CYS A 97 -2.30 -2.76 3.81
C CYS A 97 -1.35 -3.45 4.80
N PRO A 98 -1.29 -2.98 6.06
CA PRO A 98 -0.45 -3.60 7.08
C PRO A 98 -0.71 -5.10 7.22
N ILE A 99 -1.98 -5.54 7.18
CA ILE A 99 -2.30 -6.97 7.33
C ILE A 99 -1.64 -7.84 6.25
N GLU A 100 -1.54 -7.35 5.02
CA GLU A 100 -0.95 -8.07 3.90
C GLU A 100 0.56 -8.11 4.01
N LEU A 101 1.16 -6.96 4.35
CA LEU A 101 2.60 -6.84 4.59
C LEU A 101 3.05 -7.76 5.73
N LEU A 102 2.29 -7.80 6.83
CA LEU A 102 2.58 -8.66 7.98
C LEU A 102 2.39 -10.14 7.65
N SER A 103 1.34 -10.48 6.90
CA SER A 103 1.10 -11.85 6.43
C SER A 103 2.23 -12.33 5.52
N PHE A 104 2.69 -11.46 4.62
CA PHE A 104 3.81 -11.75 3.72
C PHE A 104 5.10 -12.02 4.50
N CYS A 105 5.47 -11.14 5.45
CA CYS A 105 6.65 -11.35 6.28
C CYS A 105 6.60 -12.69 7.02
N LYS A 106 5.46 -13.03 7.64
CA LYS A 106 5.28 -14.32 8.35
C LYS A 106 5.44 -15.53 7.43
N LYS A 107 4.90 -15.46 6.20
CA LYS A 107 5.03 -16.52 5.19
C LYS A 107 6.50 -16.74 4.79
N HIS A 108 7.32 -15.71 4.88
CA HIS A 108 8.75 -15.74 4.56
C HIS A 108 9.63 -15.90 5.82
N ASN A 109 9.12 -16.54 6.86
CA ASN A 109 9.85 -16.86 8.10
C ASN A 109 10.38 -15.64 8.88
N PHE A 110 9.69 -14.51 8.81
CA PHE A 110 9.97 -13.36 9.67
C PHE A 110 8.93 -13.24 10.79
N GLU A 111 9.43 -13.05 12.01
CA GLU A 111 8.64 -12.57 13.13
C GLU A 111 8.64 -11.05 13.16
N ILE A 112 7.54 -10.47 13.67
CA ILE A 112 7.34 -9.03 13.61
C ILE A 112 6.97 -8.49 14.99
N THR A 113 7.78 -7.57 15.48
CA THR A 113 7.49 -6.83 16.71
C THR A 113 7.03 -5.43 16.37
N LYS A 114 5.81 -5.06 16.78
CA LYS A 114 5.29 -3.72 16.58
C LYS A 114 5.77 -2.79 17.71
N LYS A 115 6.34 -1.64 17.35
CA LYS A 115 6.68 -0.54 18.26
C LYS A 115 5.77 0.67 17.99
N LYS A 116 5.69 1.58 18.96
CA LYS A 116 4.89 2.80 18.82
C LYS A 116 5.67 3.85 18.02
N ASN A 117 6.97 3.97 18.28
CA ASN A 117 7.76 5.12 17.85
C ASN A 117 9.11 4.70 17.23
N LEU A 118 9.63 5.52 16.32
CA LEU A 118 10.97 5.33 15.71
C LEU A 118 12.13 5.37 16.71
N ASN A 119 11.93 6.02 17.86
CA ASN A 119 12.97 6.14 18.88
C ASN A 119 13.20 4.80 19.62
N GLU A 120 12.28 3.84 19.49
CA GLU A 120 12.41 2.50 20.07
C GLU A 120 13.21 1.53 19.19
N LEU A 121 13.69 2.00 18.02
CA LEU A 121 14.58 1.24 17.15
C LEU A 121 16.02 1.35 17.63
N ASN A 122 16.69 0.21 17.77
CA ASN A 122 18.15 0.13 17.94
C ASN A 122 18.87 0.31 16.60
N GLU A 123 20.21 0.40 16.66
CA GLU A 123 21.02 0.62 15.46
C GLU A 123 20.95 -0.58 14.50
N ASP A 124 20.98 -1.80 15.04
CA ASP A 124 20.98 -3.06 14.28
C ASP A 124 19.58 -3.56 13.88
N ASP A 125 18.51 -2.87 14.33
CA ASP A 125 17.15 -3.28 13.99
C ASP A 125 16.90 -3.12 12.48
N VAL A 126 16.17 -4.07 11.89
CA VAL A 126 15.57 -3.91 10.55
C VAL A 126 14.08 -3.71 10.73
N ALA A 127 13.53 -2.62 10.19
CA ALA A 127 12.12 -2.31 10.37
C ALA A 127 11.46 -1.79 9.10
N ILE A 128 10.19 -2.11 8.95
CA ILE A 128 9.30 -1.50 7.97
C ILE A 128 8.39 -0.52 8.71
N ILE A 129 8.25 0.69 8.19
CA ILE A 129 7.60 1.81 8.86
C ILE A 129 6.47 2.33 7.99
N LEU A 130 5.26 2.38 8.56
CA LEU A 130 4.13 3.05 7.95
C LEU A 130 4.12 4.51 8.38
N ILE A 131 4.13 5.40 7.40
CA ILE A 131 3.94 6.83 7.60
C ILE A 131 2.71 7.33 6.85
N LYS A 132 2.13 8.41 7.38
CA LYS A 132 1.08 9.18 6.73
C LYS A 132 1.51 10.64 6.61
N GLY A 133 1.20 11.24 5.47
CA GLY A 133 1.43 12.65 5.18
C GLY A 133 0.21 13.50 5.52
N TYR A 134 -0.24 14.26 4.53
CA TYR A 134 -1.39 15.16 4.66
C TYR A 134 -2.68 14.38 4.97
N ASP A 135 -3.73 15.11 5.34
CA ASP A 135 -5.06 14.54 5.61
C ASP A 135 -5.76 13.98 4.37
N ASP A 136 -5.06 13.88 3.22
CA ASP A 136 -5.53 13.11 2.07
C ASP A 136 -5.56 11.62 2.41
N LEU A 137 -6.61 10.93 1.94
CA LEU A 137 -6.80 9.50 2.14
C LEU A 137 -5.70 8.65 1.49
N PHE A 138 -4.96 9.22 0.53
CA PHE A 138 -3.98 8.51 -0.29
C PHE A 138 -2.52 8.68 0.15
N ASP A 139 -2.23 9.61 1.07
CA ASP A 139 -0.85 9.94 1.48
C ASP A 139 -0.30 8.97 2.52
N TRP A 140 -0.29 7.69 2.16
CA TRP A 140 0.32 6.62 2.92
C TRP A 140 1.59 6.15 2.23
N HIS A 141 2.64 5.90 3.01
CA HIS A 141 3.91 5.44 2.46
C HIS A 141 4.59 4.44 3.39
N TRP A 142 5.23 3.45 2.79
CA TRP A 142 6.07 2.48 3.49
C TRP A 142 7.52 2.86 3.30
N MET A 143 8.27 2.88 4.41
CA MET A 143 9.72 3.10 4.41
C MET A 143 10.40 1.97 5.18
N THR A 144 11.70 1.83 4.97
CA THR A 144 12.50 0.76 5.59
C THR A 144 13.68 1.37 6.33
N TYR A 145 13.92 0.94 7.57
CA TYR A 145 15.14 1.20 8.33
C TYR A 145 16.01 -0.07 8.33
N PRO A 146 17.35 0.03 8.17
CA PRO A 146 18.15 1.24 8.09
C PRO A 146 18.32 1.84 6.68
N THR A 147 17.76 1.23 5.63
CA THR A 147 17.83 1.75 4.24
C THR A 147 17.48 3.23 4.13
N HIS A 148 16.51 3.67 4.94
CA HIS A 148 16.20 5.07 5.19
C HIS A 148 16.52 5.37 6.66
N THR A 149 17.25 6.46 6.87
CA THR A 149 17.57 6.96 8.21
C THR A 149 16.32 7.44 8.96
N LYS A 150 16.37 7.45 10.29
CA LYS A 150 15.30 8.02 11.13
C LYS A 150 14.95 9.46 10.73
N SER A 151 15.92 10.26 10.29
CA SER A 151 15.70 11.63 9.81
C SER A 151 14.94 11.67 8.49
N GLN A 152 15.32 10.84 7.50
CA GLN A 152 14.60 10.74 6.23
C GLN A 152 13.15 10.30 6.45
N ILE A 153 12.92 9.31 7.33
CA ILE A 153 11.58 8.83 7.64
C ILE A 153 10.74 9.92 8.31
N LYS A 154 11.28 10.67 9.27
CA LYS A 154 10.58 11.77 9.95
C LYS A 154 10.26 12.95 9.03
N ASN A 155 11.02 13.13 7.96
CA ASN A 155 10.92 14.30 7.07
C ASN A 155 10.31 14.00 5.69
N TYR A 156 9.86 12.76 5.42
CA TYR A 156 9.35 12.35 4.11
C TYR A 156 8.22 13.25 3.57
N PHE A 157 7.22 13.55 4.42
CA PHE A 157 6.18 14.55 4.16
C PHE A 157 6.42 15.85 4.94
N LYS A 158 7.68 16.20 5.20
CA LYS A 158 8.08 17.38 5.98
C LYS A 158 7.40 17.40 7.36
N ASP A 159 6.86 18.55 7.78
CA ASP A 159 6.17 18.78 9.05
C ASP A 159 4.88 17.97 9.20
N LYS A 160 4.34 17.41 8.11
CA LYS A 160 3.12 16.59 8.12
C LYS A 160 3.39 15.11 8.31
N THR A 161 4.64 14.67 8.33
CA THR A 161 4.94 13.24 8.50
C THR A 161 4.45 12.76 9.86
N ARG A 162 3.64 11.71 9.86
CA ARG A 162 3.16 11.02 11.06
C ARG A 162 3.49 9.55 10.94
N VAL A 163 4.24 9.03 11.92
CA VAL A 163 4.48 7.58 12.03
C VAL A 163 3.21 6.92 12.54
N LYS A 164 2.72 5.92 11.81
CA LYS A 164 1.50 5.18 12.13
C LYS A 164 1.79 3.75 12.61
N GLY A 165 2.95 3.20 12.26
CA GLY A 165 3.42 1.93 12.78
C GLY A 165 4.89 1.71 12.49
N VAL A 166 5.59 1.10 13.44
CA VAL A 166 6.96 0.62 13.28
C VAL A 166 6.94 -0.88 13.49
N TYR A 167 7.40 -1.63 12.50
CA TYR A 167 7.34 -3.09 12.47
C TYR A 167 8.77 -3.62 12.33
N ILE A 168 9.37 -4.05 13.44
CA ILE A 168 10.70 -4.64 13.48
C ILE A 168 10.59 -6.08 13.00
N LEU A 169 11.45 -6.47 12.06
CA LEU A 169 11.54 -7.81 11.50
C LEU A 169 12.69 -8.54 12.18
N ASN A 170 12.45 -9.80 12.56
CA ASN A 170 13.48 -10.73 12.98
C ASN A 170 13.32 -12.02 12.17
N GLU A 171 14.43 -12.62 11.72
CA GLU A 171 14.36 -13.98 11.18
C GLU A 171 13.88 -14.91 12.29
N LYS A 172 12.94 -15.79 11.95
CA LYS A 172 12.47 -16.81 12.87
C LYS A 172 13.60 -17.83 13.04
N GLU A 173 14.13 -17.94 14.25
CA GLU A 173 15.02 -19.05 14.60
C GLU A 173 14.23 -20.36 14.45
N ASN A 174 14.77 -21.29 13.66
CA ASN A 174 14.22 -22.64 13.49
C ASN A 174 14.66 -23.54 14.65
#